data_AF-A0A5S4FJK4-F1
#
_entry.id   AF-A0A5S4FJK4-F1
#
_cell.length_a   1.000
_cell.length_b   1.000
_cell.length_c   1.000
_cell.angle_alpha   90.00
_cell.angle_beta   90.00
_cell.angle_gamma   90.00
#
_symmetry.space_group_name_H-M   'P 1'
#
loop_
_entity.id
_entity.type
_entity.pdbx_description
1 polymer ?
#
loop_
_entity_poly.entity_id
_entity_poly.type
_entity_poly.pdbx_seq_one_letter_code
_entity_poly.pdbx_strand_id
1 'polypeptide(L)'
;MADAWILHPDYRTPPIPEGVLPGPWRHPDGGQLMNGAYERLLPDRQSEVVTVWFGYPLSHWRGPRMPRFSSPMVSAWNPVLSQGLTLDPAAPVPYADELWCDRWIAEALLYGRKPHGAFTLPAEEALGWLAECGGAGLVYQARVIGELIRVVAGTAEPYARLFDLDALIADYRDVLPPEPAEREAAALDAHRHHSPALDYVLSDDAEVRFAQAPLSVRGLTLGYPPGETAARIAAEAMA
;
A
#
# COMPACT_ATOMS: atom_id res chain seq x y z
N MET A 1 13.16 20.72 -17.09
CA MET A 1 12.25 19.66 -17.57
C MET A 1 11.57 19.03 -16.35
N ALA A 2 10.69 19.77 -15.71
CA ALA A 2 9.53 19.21 -15.04
C ALA A 2 8.45 19.15 -16.12
N ASP A 3 7.55 18.15 -16.12
CA ASP A 3 6.18 18.22 -16.67
C ASP A 3 5.68 16.91 -17.31
N ALA A 4 6.55 15.98 -17.69
CA ALA A 4 6.13 14.71 -18.27
C ALA A 4 5.68 13.72 -17.20
N TRP A 5 4.53 13.07 -17.42
CA TRP A 5 4.11 11.92 -16.63
C TRP A 5 4.97 10.72 -17.00
N ILE A 6 5.40 9.97 -15.99
CA ILE A 6 6.17 8.75 -16.13
C ILE A 6 5.28 7.62 -15.64
N LEU A 7 4.99 6.66 -16.51
CA LEU A 7 4.33 5.42 -16.11
C LEU A 7 5.32 4.57 -15.29
N HIS A 8 4.89 4.12 -14.12
CA HIS A 8 5.56 3.09 -13.34
C HIS A 8 4.83 1.77 -13.59
N PRO A 9 5.37 0.88 -14.45
CA PRO A 9 4.72 -0.39 -14.74
C PRO A 9 4.57 -1.20 -13.45
N ASP A 10 3.35 -1.63 -13.19
CA ASP A 10 3.04 -2.48 -12.05
C ASP A 10 2.09 -3.58 -12.51
N TYR A 11 2.49 -4.83 -12.31
CA TYR A 11 1.71 -6.01 -12.68
C TYR A 11 0.41 -6.13 -11.86
N ARG A 12 0.27 -5.35 -10.77
CA ARG A 12 -0.97 -5.21 -10.00
C ARG A 12 -2.04 -4.37 -10.69
N THR A 13 -1.69 -3.65 -11.76
CA THR A 13 -2.64 -2.83 -12.52
C THR A 13 -3.80 -3.72 -12.98
N PRO A 14 -5.06 -3.45 -12.55
CA PRO A 14 -6.19 -4.26 -12.93
C PRO A 14 -6.41 -4.27 -14.45
N PRO A 15 -6.99 -5.35 -15.01
CA PRO A 15 -7.29 -5.43 -16.42
C PRO A 15 -8.27 -4.34 -16.85
N ILE A 16 -8.25 -4.02 -18.15
CA ILE A 16 -9.19 -3.09 -18.76
C ILE A 16 -10.60 -3.72 -18.73
N PRO A 17 -11.63 -2.99 -18.28
CA PRO A 17 -12.99 -3.52 -18.21
C PRO A 17 -13.61 -3.69 -19.59
N GLU A 18 -14.45 -4.72 -19.74
CA GLU A 18 -15.34 -4.85 -20.90
C GLU A 18 -16.61 -4.01 -20.71
N GLY A 19 -17.11 -3.37 -21.78
CA GLY A 19 -18.38 -2.65 -21.76
C GLY A 19 -18.41 -1.31 -21.00
N VAL A 20 -17.32 -0.93 -20.34
CA VAL A 20 -17.17 0.39 -19.68
C VAL A 20 -16.57 1.38 -20.69
N LEU A 21 -17.09 2.61 -20.71
CA LEU A 21 -16.51 3.68 -21.53
C LEU A 21 -15.22 4.21 -20.87
N PRO A 22 -14.20 4.60 -21.64
CA PRO A 22 -12.97 5.13 -21.06
C PRO A 22 -13.25 6.46 -20.36
N GLY A 23 -12.63 6.65 -19.18
CA GLY A 23 -12.70 7.91 -18.44
C GLY A 23 -12.01 9.06 -19.18
N PRO A 24 -11.90 10.27 -18.60
CA PRO A 24 -11.36 11.43 -19.31
C PRO A 24 -9.83 11.55 -19.27
N TRP A 25 -9.13 10.83 -18.37
CA TRP A 25 -7.68 11.01 -18.20
C TRP A 25 -6.89 10.43 -19.37
N ARG A 26 -6.02 11.25 -19.96
CA ARG A 26 -5.13 10.90 -21.07
C ARG A 26 -3.73 11.38 -20.78
N HIS A 27 -2.74 10.62 -21.25
CA HIS A 27 -1.35 11.04 -21.22
C HIS A 27 -1.19 12.32 -22.06
N PRO A 28 -0.55 13.39 -21.56
CA PRO A 28 -0.45 14.65 -22.29
C PRO A 28 0.37 14.49 -23.57
N ASP A 29 1.40 13.64 -23.55
CA ASP A 29 2.22 13.34 -24.72
C ASP A 29 1.57 12.22 -25.52
N GLY A 30 0.67 12.58 -26.43
CA GLY A 30 0.09 11.64 -27.39
C GLY A 30 -1.32 11.16 -27.08
N GLY A 31 -1.93 11.61 -25.99
CA GLY A 31 -3.35 11.42 -25.74
C GLY A 31 -3.76 9.96 -25.51
N GLN A 32 -2.83 9.06 -25.15
CA GLN A 32 -3.20 7.67 -24.85
C GLN A 32 -3.98 7.60 -23.55
N LEU A 33 -4.87 6.61 -23.45
CA LEU A 33 -5.61 6.35 -22.23
C LEU A 33 -4.66 5.98 -21.09
N MET A 34 -4.77 6.69 -19.95
CA MET A 34 -3.97 6.37 -18.77
C MET A 34 -4.54 5.14 -18.05
N ASN A 35 -3.68 4.16 -17.76
CA ASN A 35 -4.00 2.96 -17.00
C ASN A 35 -2.73 2.44 -16.30
N GLY A 36 -2.62 2.65 -15.00
CA GLY A 36 -1.41 2.39 -14.22
C GLY A 36 -1.18 3.44 -13.14
N ALA A 37 -0.03 3.34 -12.47
CA ALA A 37 0.48 4.38 -11.57
C ALA A 37 1.42 5.32 -12.34
N TYR A 38 1.15 6.61 -12.31
CA TYR A 38 1.94 7.63 -12.99
C TYR A 38 2.53 8.59 -11.97
N GLU A 39 3.80 8.92 -12.12
CA GLU A 39 4.48 9.94 -11.34
C GLU A 39 4.89 11.09 -12.25
N ARG A 40 4.79 12.31 -11.74
CA ARG A 40 5.42 13.47 -12.36
C ARG A 40 6.25 14.21 -11.33
N LEU A 41 7.48 14.53 -11.72
CA LEU A 41 8.38 15.33 -10.91
C LEU A 41 7.98 16.80 -11.01
N LEU A 42 7.82 17.43 -9.84
CA LEU A 42 7.49 18.84 -9.70
C LEU A 42 8.72 19.63 -9.21
N PRO A 43 8.69 20.97 -9.29
CA PRO A 43 9.66 21.82 -8.60
C PRO A 43 9.77 21.52 -7.10
N ASP A 44 10.84 22.02 -6.46
CA ASP A 44 11.05 21.94 -5.01
C ASP A 44 11.10 20.51 -4.43
N ARG A 45 11.64 19.57 -5.21
CA ARG A 45 11.78 18.14 -4.85
C ARG A 45 10.44 17.48 -4.50
N GLN A 46 9.36 17.92 -5.14
CA GLN A 46 8.06 17.28 -5.01
C GLN A 46 7.79 16.30 -6.14
N SER A 47 6.89 15.36 -5.88
CA SER A 47 6.30 14.44 -6.83
C SER A 47 4.79 14.47 -6.71
N GLU A 48 4.12 14.34 -7.84
CA GLU A 48 2.69 14.11 -7.95
C GLU A 48 2.50 12.69 -8.47
N VAL A 49 1.66 11.90 -7.81
CA VAL A 49 1.38 10.52 -8.20
C VAL A 49 -0.11 10.32 -8.32
N VAL A 50 -0.51 9.74 -9.45
CA VAL A 50 -1.89 9.35 -9.72
C VAL A 50 -1.96 7.88 -10.07
N THR A 51 -2.90 7.16 -9.46
CA THR A 51 -3.25 5.80 -9.87
C THR A 51 -4.52 5.86 -10.68
N VAL A 52 -4.44 5.47 -11.95
CA VAL A 52 -5.54 5.57 -12.91
C VAL A 52 -5.92 4.18 -13.40
N TRP A 53 -7.21 3.87 -13.39
CA TRP A 53 -7.76 2.67 -14.02
C TRP A 53 -8.64 3.07 -15.20
N PHE A 54 -8.25 2.68 -16.42
CA PHE A 54 -8.99 2.93 -17.66
C PHE A 54 -9.47 4.39 -17.84
N GLY A 55 -8.60 5.36 -17.52
CA GLY A 55 -8.89 6.81 -17.59
C GLY A 55 -9.66 7.40 -16.40
N TYR A 56 -9.97 6.60 -15.37
CA TYR A 56 -10.58 7.03 -14.12
C TYR A 56 -9.54 7.07 -13.00
N PRO A 57 -9.28 8.24 -12.39
CA PRO A 57 -8.30 8.35 -11.32
C PRO A 57 -8.90 7.78 -10.02
N LEU A 58 -8.22 6.80 -9.43
CA LEU A 58 -8.64 6.11 -8.20
C LEU A 58 -7.95 6.67 -6.95
N SER A 59 -6.71 7.13 -7.10
CA SER A 59 -5.98 7.85 -6.07
C SER A 59 -5.13 8.95 -6.67
N HIS A 60 -4.94 10.02 -5.91
CA HIS A 60 -4.10 11.14 -6.29
C HIS A 60 -3.49 11.75 -5.04
N TRP A 61 -2.16 11.85 -5.01
CA TRP A 61 -1.45 12.52 -3.94
C TRP A 61 -0.26 13.31 -4.48
N ARG A 62 0.15 14.31 -3.69
CA ARG A 62 1.32 15.14 -3.95
C ARG A 62 2.14 15.21 -2.67
N GLY A 63 3.44 15.03 -2.79
CA GLY A 63 4.34 14.93 -1.64
C GLY A 63 5.81 15.08 -2.00
N PRO A 64 6.71 14.90 -1.02
CA PRO A 64 8.14 14.91 -1.29
C PRO A 64 8.59 13.70 -2.10
N ARG A 65 9.57 13.89 -2.98
CA ARG A 65 10.21 12.82 -3.74
C ARG A 65 11.14 11.99 -2.84
N MET A 66 11.05 10.66 -2.93
CA MET A 66 11.88 9.71 -2.16
C MET A 66 12.65 8.76 -3.08
N PRO A 67 13.82 9.17 -3.61
CA PRO A 67 14.48 8.45 -4.70
C PRO A 67 15.37 7.29 -4.26
N ARG A 68 15.69 7.13 -2.97
CA ARG A 68 16.62 6.06 -2.51
C ARG A 68 15.89 4.76 -2.24
N PHE A 69 14.69 4.82 -1.67
CA PHE A 69 13.96 3.60 -1.31
C PHE A 69 13.32 2.91 -2.52
N SER A 70 13.44 1.58 -2.57
CA SER A 70 12.64 0.73 -3.45
C SER A 70 12.32 -0.60 -2.77
N SER A 71 11.10 -1.10 -2.94
CA SER A 71 10.72 -2.45 -2.51
C SER A 71 9.62 -2.98 -3.42
N PRO A 72 9.69 -4.25 -3.87
CA PRO A 72 8.62 -4.85 -4.66
C PRO A 72 7.33 -5.06 -3.87
N MET A 73 7.37 -5.01 -2.53
CA MET A 73 6.19 -5.14 -1.66
C MET A 73 5.43 -3.82 -1.49
N VAL A 74 5.96 -2.74 -2.04
CA VAL A 74 5.41 -1.40 -1.98
C VAL A 74 4.87 -1.00 -3.35
N SER A 75 3.66 -0.47 -3.38
CA SER A 75 3.02 -0.03 -4.62
C SER A 75 1.94 1.01 -4.35
N ALA A 76 1.77 1.95 -5.28
CA ALA A 76 0.64 2.89 -5.29
C ALA A 76 -0.71 2.17 -5.47
N TRP A 77 -0.71 0.94 -6.00
CA TRP A 77 -1.90 0.10 -6.08
C TRP A 77 -2.28 -0.53 -4.74
N ASN A 78 -1.35 -0.73 -3.80
CA ASN A 78 -1.66 -1.37 -2.53
C ASN A 78 -2.74 -0.64 -1.72
N PRO A 79 -2.69 0.69 -1.49
CA PRO A 79 -3.78 1.40 -0.81
C PRO A 79 -5.08 1.33 -1.62
N VAL A 80 -5.03 1.47 -2.94
CA VAL A 80 -6.20 1.42 -3.84
C VAL A 80 -6.92 0.08 -3.74
N LEU A 81 -6.19 -1.02 -3.96
CA LEU A 81 -6.76 -2.37 -4.04
C LEU A 81 -7.07 -2.99 -2.67
N SER A 82 -6.46 -2.50 -1.59
CA SER A 82 -6.77 -2.98 -0.23
C SER A 82 -7.92 -2.22 0.44
N GLN A 83 -8.13 -0.95 0.10
CA GLN A 83 -9.08 -0.08 0.80
C GLN A 83 -10.24 0.37 -0.08
N GLY A 84 -10.28 -0.07 -1.33
CA GLY A 84 -11.30 0.35 -2.29
C GLY A 84 -11.29 1.85 -2.53
N LEU A 85 -10.11 2.49 -2.57
CA LEU A 85 -10.03 3.95 -2.72
C LEU A 85 -10.68 4.40 -4.03
N THR A 86 -11.49 5.46 -3.94
CA THR A 86 -12.12 6.14 -5.07
C THR A 86 -11.98 7.65 -4.87
N LEU A 87 -11.61 8.39 -5.91
CA LEU A 87 -11.65 9.86 -5.88
C LEU A 87 -13.05 10.38 -6.20
N ASP A 88 -13.75 9.70 -7.11
CA ASP A 88 -15.12 9.98 -7.48
C ASP A 88 -15.96 8.72 -7.22
N PRO A 89 -16.85 8.73 -6.20
CA PRO A 89 -17.72 7.59 -5.91
C PRO A 89 -18.67 7.20 -7.06
N ALA A 90 -18.90 8.11 -8.02
CA ALA A 90 -19.72 7.82 -9.21
C ALA A 90 -18.92 7.23 -10.37
N ALA A 91 -17.59 7.24 -10.29
CA ALA A 91 -16.74 6.67 -11.35
C ALA A 91 -16.74 5.13 -11.30
N PRO A 92 -16.62 4.45 -12.46
CA PRO A 92 -16.37 3.02 -12.49
C PRO A 92 -15.10 2.63 -11.73
N VAL A 93 -15.14 1.46 -11.09
CA VAL A 93 -14.04 0.89 -10.30
C VAL A 93 -13.74 -0.56 -10.70
N PRO A 94 -12.50 -1.05 -10.49
CA PRO A 94 -12.16 -2.44 -10.80
C PRO A 94 -12.71 -3.46 -9.79
N TYR A 95 -13.44 -3.00 -8.77
CA TYR A 95 -13.91 -3.83 -7.66
C TYR A 95 -15.22 -4.54 -8.06
N ALA A 96 -15.16 -5.85 -8.28
CA ALA A 96 -16.30 -6.61 -8.81
C ALA A 96 -17.45 -6.82 -7.81
N ASP A 97 -17.12 -6.93 -6.52
CA ASP A 97 -18.09 -7.16 -5.45
C ASP A 97 -17.55 -6.66 -4.09
N GLU A 98 -18.36 -6.80 -3.03
CA GLU A 98 -18.03 -6.37 -1.67
C GLU A 98 -16.82 -7.09 -1.06
N LEU A 99 -16.50 -8.30 -1.54
CA LEU A 99 -15.38 -9.12 -1.05
C LEU A 99 -14.11 -8.95 -1.90
N TRP A 100 -14.14 -8.12 -2.93
CA TRP A 100 -13.02 -7.94 -3.85
C TRP A 100 -11.73 -7.55 -3.12
N CYS A 101 -11.81 -6.57 -2.23
CA CYS A 101 -10.64 -6.10 -1.48
C CYS A 101 -10.08 -7.20 -0.58
N ASP A 102 -10.95 -7.97 0.09
CA ASP A 102 -10.56 -9.10 0.94
C ASP A 102 -9.83 -10.19 0.14
N ARG A 103 -10.38 -10.57 -1.02
CA ARG A 103 -9.75 -11.55 -1.92
C ARG A 103 -8.41 -11.06 -2.43
N TRP A 104 -8.34 -9.80 -2.83
CA TRP A 104 -7.10 -9.21 -3.31
C TRP A 104 -6.05 -9.15 -2.20
N ILE A 105 -6.40 -8.79 -0.96
CA ILE A 105 -5.47 -8.79 0.18
C ILE A 105 -4.95 -10.21 0.43
N ALA A 106 -5.83 -11.21 0.43
CA ALA A 106 -5.48 -12.61 0.64
C ALA A 106 -4.47 -13.07 -0.44
N GLU A 107 -4.74 -12.82 -1.70
CA GLU A 107 -3.85 -13.14 -2.83
C GLU A 107 -2.51 -12.37 -2.73
N ALA A 108 -2.57 -11.07 -2.44
CA ALA A 108 -1.41 -10.21 -2.34
C ALA A 108 -0.43 -10.67 -1.25
N LEU A 109 -0.94 -11.20 -0.13
CA LEU A 109 -0.10 -11.78 0.92
C LEU A 109 0.62 -13.05 0.45
N LEU A 110 -0.09 -13.98 -0.20
CA LEU A 110 0.51 -15.24 -0.67
C LEU A 110 1.65 -15.02 -1.67
N TYR A 111 1.51 -14.03 -2.56
CA TYR A 111 2.52 -13.71 -3.56
C TYR A 111 3.54 -12.65 -3.11
N GLY A 112 3.63 -12.35 -1.81
CA GLY A 112 4.60 -11.40 -1.27
C GLY A 112 4.45 -9.97 -1.83
N ARG A 113 3.25 -9.58 -2.25
CA ARG A 113 2.96 -8.25 -2.82
C ARG A 113 2.73 -7.20 -1.74
N LYS A 114 2.46 -7.63 -0.51
CA LYS A 114 2.28 -6.85 0.72
C LYS A 114 2.76 -7.64 1.93
N PRO A 115 3.27 -6.98 2.99
CA PRO A 115 3.86 -7.69 4.13
C PRO A 115 2.82 -8.05 5.21
N HIS A 116 1.67 -7.38 5.24
CA HIS A 116 0.58 -7.62 6.20
C HIS A 116 -0.78 -7.19 5.64
N GLY A 117 -1.84 -7.84 6.14
CA GLY A 117 -3.22 -7.48 5.84
C GLY A 117 -4.22 -8.21 6.73
N ALA A 118 -5.42 -7.64 6.82
CA ALA A 118 -6.59 -8.28 7.40
C ALA A 118 -7.64 -8.43 6.30
N PHE A 119 -8.28 -9.58 6.23
CA PHE A 119 -9.32 -9.88 5.24
C PHE A 119 -10.40 -10.79 5.83
N THR A 120 -11.58 -10.79 5.22
CA THR A 120 -12.72 -11.62 5.64
C THR A 120 -13.30 -12.33 4.42
N LEU A 121 -13.30 -13.66 4.43
CA LEU A 121 -13.73 -14.47 3.29
C LEU A 121 -14.74 -15.55 3.69
N PRO A 122 -15.52 -16.09 2.72
CA PRO A 122 -16.30 -17.29 2.93
C PRO A 122 -15.43 -18.46 3.40
N ALA A 123 -16.01 -19.37 4.18
CA ALA A 123 -15.26 -20.45 4.82
C ALA A 123 -14.43 -21.31 3.83
N GLU A 124 -14.97 -21.62 2.65
CA GLU A 124 -14.25 -22.38 1.62
C GLU A 124 -13.00 -21.65 1.12
N GLU A 125 -13.16 -20.38 0.72
CA GLU A 125 -12.05 -19.54 0.23
C GLU A 125 -10.98 -19.35 1.32
N ALA A 126 -11.42 -19.06 2.55
CA ALA A 126 -10.52 -18.88 3.69
C ALA A 126 -9.73 -20.16 4.00
N LEU A 127 -10.39 -21.32 4.08
CA LEU A 127 -9.70 -22.60 4.35
C LEU A 127 -8.71 -22.96 3.24
N GLY A 128 -9.04 -22.68 1.98
CA GLY A 128 -8.11 -22.81 0.86
C GLY A 128 -6.86 -21.94 1.04
N TRP A 129 -7.04 -20.67 1.39
CA TRP A 129 -5.94 -19.76 1.69
C TRP A 129 -5.06 -20.24 2.86
N LEU A 130 -5.69 -20.72 3.96
CA LEU A 130 -4.96 -21.22 5.13
C LEU A 130 -4.10 -22.44 4.79
N ALA A 131 -4.52 -23.28 3.84
CA ALA A 131 -3.72 -24.41 3.38
C ALA A 131 -2.45 -23.98 2.61
N GLU A 132 -2.48 -22.84 1.92
CA GLU A 132 -1.36 -22.32 1.14
C GLU A 132 -0.39 -21.44 1.96
N CYS A 133 -0.90 -20.75 2.99
CA CYS A 133 -0.16 -19.68 3.67
C CYS A 133 1.15 -20.11 4.33
N GLY A 134 1.24 -21.36 4.82
CA GLY A 134 2.46 -21.88 5.48
C GLY A 134 3.66 -21.94 4.53
N GLY A 135 3.42 -22.22 3.24
CA GLY A 135 4.47 -22.21 2.22
C GLY A 135 4.97 -20.81 1.85
N ALA A 136 4.20 -19.77 2.16
CA ALA A 136 4.51 -18.37 1.86
C ALA A 136 5.23 -17.63 3.01
N GLY A 137 5.60 -18.33 4.10
CA GLY A 137 6.26 -17.70 5.25
C GLY A 137 5.36 -16.73 6.02
N LEU A 138 4.04 -16.91 5.93
CA LEU A 138 3.04 -16.10 6.60
C LEU A 138 2.67 -16.70 7.96
N VAL A 139 2.40 -15.82 8.90
CA VAL A 139 1.76 -16.14 10.18
C VAL A 139 0.40 -15.47 10.18
N TYR A 140 -0.61 -16.18 10.69
CA TYR A 140 -1.97 -15.68 10.72
C TYR A 140 -2.67 -15.98 12.04
N GLN A 141 -3.69 -15.18 12.33
CA GLN A 141 -4.77 -15.51 13.24
C GLN A 141 -6.08 -15.52 12.46
N ALA A 142 -6.93 -16.50 12.74
CA ALA A 142 -8.24 -16.63 12.10
C ALA A 142 -9.33 -16.78 13.16
N ARG A 143 -10.48 -16.12 12.93
CA ARG A 143 -11.68 -16.27 13.76
C ARG A 143 -12.93 -16.31 12.90
N VAL A 144 -13.89 -17.11 13.32
CA VAL A 144 -15.20 -17.20 12.66
C VAL A 144 -16.05 -15.99 13.05
N ILE A 145 -16.67 -15.34 12.06
CA ILE A 145 -17.62 -14.23 12.22
C ILE A 145 -18.86 -14.56 11.39
N GLY A 146 -19.88 -15.16 12.02
CA GLY A 146 -21.04 -15.67 11.29
C GLY A 146 -20.64 -16.81 10.36
N GLU A 147 -20.94 -16.66 9.06
CA GLU A 147 -20.56 -17.61 8.00
C GLU A 147 -19.20 -17.31 7.35
N LEU A 148 -18.55 -16.23 7.78
CA LEU A 148 -17.27 -15.79 7.24
C LEU A 148 -16.13 -16.09 8.22
N ILE A 149 -14.91 -16.13 7.70
CA ILE A 149 -13.68 -16.25 8.49
C ILE A 149 -12.88 -14.97 8.30
N ARG A 150 -12.68 -14.24 9.39
CA ARG A 150 -11.74 -13.11 9.43
C ARG A 150 -10.34 -13.66 9.69
N VAL A 151 -9.41 -13.26 8.84
CA VAL A 151 -7.99 -13.58 8.95
C VAL A 151 -7.20 -12.27 9.08
N VAL A 152 -6.25 -12.24 10.00
CA VAL A 152 -5.20 -11.23 10.08
C VAL A 152 -3.89 -11.95 9.87
N ALA A 153 -3.08 -11.50 8.92
CA ALA A 153 -1.86 -12.20 8.55
C ALA A 153 -0.73 -11.24 8.20
N GLY A 154 0.50 -11.71 8.41
CA GLY A 154 1.70 -10.96 8.13
C GLY A 154 2.92 -11.88 8.00
N THR A 155 3.97 -11.37 7.39
CA THR A 155 5.23 -12.11 7.27
C THR A 155 5.98 -12.17 8.61
N ALA A 156 6.65 -13.31 8.86
CA ALA A 156 7.53 -13.50 10.00
C ALA A 156 8.92 -12.85 9.83
N GLU A 157 9.26 -12.41 8.61
CA GLU A 157 10.55 -11.79 8.32
C GLU A 157 10.67 -10.41 8.99
N PRO A 158 11.84 -10.06 9.55
CA PRO A 158 12.06 -8.74 10.13
C PRO A 158 12.01 -7.61 9.09
N TYR A 159 11.63 -6.39 9.50
CA TYR A 159 11.59 -5.23 8.59
C TYR A 159 12.91 -5.00 7.85
N ALA A 160 14.05 -5.17 8.51
CA ALA A 160 15.37 -5.01 7.88
C ALA A 160 15.68 -6.02 6.77
N ARG A 161 14.95 -7.15 6.72
CA ARG A 161 15.05 -8.15 5.66
C ARG A 161 14.11 -7.87 4.51
N LEU A 162 12.98 -7.22 4.80
CA LEU A 162 11.94 -6.89 3.83
C LEU A 162 12.21 -5.57 3.10
N PHE A 163 12.90 -4.64 3.75
CA PHE A 163 13.01 -3.25 3.33
C PHE A 163 14.41 -2.67 3.57
N ASP A 164 14.85 -1.80 2.66
CA ASP A 164 16.02 -0.96 2.87
C ASP A 164 15.66 0.20 3.81
N LEU A 165 15.67 -0.08 5.12
CA LEU A 165 15.34 0.89 6.15
C LEU A 165 16.33 2.05 6.21
N ASP A 166 17.59 1.83 5.84
CA ASP A 166 18.61 2.88 5.88
C ASP A 166 18.33 3.92 4.78
N ALA A 167 17.98 3.47 3.58
CA ALA A 167 17.51 4.34 2.50
C ALA A 167 16.23 5.10 2.89
N LEU A 168 15.25 4.41 3.50
CA LEU A 168 13.98 5.01 3.93
C LEU A 168 14.18 6.08 5.01
N ILE A 169 14.98 5.78 6.04
CA ILE A 169 15.28 6.71 7.14
C ILE A 169 16.00 7.93 6.60
N ALA A 170 16.97 7.75 5.71
CA ALA A 170 17.66 8.87 5.08
C ALA A 170 16.71 9.71 4.22
N ASP A 171 15.81 9.07 3.46
CA ASP A 171 14.74 9.74 2.71
C ASP A 171 13.82 10.55 3.62
N TYR A 172 13.37 10.01 4.75
CA TYR A 172 12.52 10.76 5.69
C TYR A 172 13.25 11.96 6.31
N ARG A 173 14.51 11.80 6.74
CA ARG A 173 15.33 12.90 7.28
C ARG A 173 15.55 14.04 6.30
N ASP A 174 15.65 13.72 5.02
CA ASP A 174 15.91 14.74 4.00
C ASP A 174 14.67 15.52 3.58
N VAL A 175 13.46 14.98 3.77
CA VAL A 175 12.23 15.56 3.19
C VAL A 175 11.14 15.96 4.18
N LEU A 176 11.15 15.40 5.39
CA LEU A 176 10.17 15.75 6.43
C LEU A 176 10.69 16.90 7.31
N PRO A 177 9.81 17.62 8.02
CA PRO A 177 10.24 18.55 9.06
C PRO A 177 11.08 17.82 10.14
N PRO A 178 12.10 18.47 10.74
CA PRO A 178 13.10 17.78 11.56
C PRO A 178 12.54 16.92 12.71
N GLU A 179 11.57 17.43 13.45
CA GLU A 179 11.00 16.70 14.60
C GLU A 179 10.19 15.45 14.15
N PRO A 180 9.21 15.56 13.24
CA PRO A 180 8.56 14.39 12.64
C PRO A 180 9.57 13.42 12.00
N ALA A 181 10.59 13.94 11.30
CA ALA A 181 11.58 13.11 10.64
C ALA A 181 12.35 12.22 11.63
N GLU A 182 12.86 12.79 12.73
CA GLU A 182 13.58 12.01 13.74
C GLU A 182 12.66 11.06 14.50
N ARG A 183 11.42 11.46 14.78
CA ARG A 183 10.43 10.59 15.42
C ARG A 183 10.16 9.34 14.58
N GLU A 184 9.88 9.52 13.29
CA GLU A 184 9.59 8.41 12.38
C GLU A 184 10.85 7.59 12.05
N ALA A 185 12.02 8.22 11.96
CA ALA A 185 13.30 7.53 11.81
C ALA A 185 13.60 6.61 13.00
N ALA A 186 13.43 7.13 14.23
CA ALA A 186 13.60 6.34 15.45
C ALA A 186 12.58 5.19 15.52
N ALA A 187 11.34 5.43 15.10
CA ALA A 187 10.33 4.38 15.02
C ALA A 187 10.74 3.25 14.06
N LEU A 188 11.19 3.58 12.85
CA LEU A 188 11.66 2.59 11.89
C LEU A 188 12.86 1.81 12.41
N ASP A 189 13.83 2.48 13.02
CA ASP A 189 15.01 1.81 13.56
C ASP A 189 14.65 0.88 14.74
N ALA A 190 13.72 1.30 15.61
CA ALA A 190 13.21 0.45 16.68
C ALA A 190 12.49 -0.81 16.16
N HIS A 191 11.86 -0.75 14.99
CA HIS A 191 11.17 -1.90 14.38
C HIS A 191 12.10 -2.74 13.47
N ARG A 192 13.37 -2.37 13.31
CA ARG A 192 14.32 -3.03 12.39
C ARG A 192 14.34 -4.56 12.54
N HIS A 193 14.33 -5.04 13.77
CA HIS A 193 14.44 -6.46 14.11
C HIS A 193 13.09 -7.12 14.42
N HIS A 194 12.00 -6.35 14.33
CA HIS A 194 10.65 -6.86 14.53
C HIS A 194 10.07 -7.32 13.20
N SER A 195 9.05 -8.18 13.24
CA SER A 195 8.30 -8.60 12.06
C SER A 195 6.83 -8.22 12.18
N PRO A 196 6.14 -7.96 11.05
CA PRO A 196 4.70 -7.69 11.04
C PRO A 196 3.88 -8.76 11.77
N ALA A 197 4.24 -10.04 11.63
CA ALA A 197 3.57 -11.14 12.31
C ALA A 197 3.65 -11.06 13.83
N LEU A 198 4.84 -10.82 14.39
CA LEU A 198 5.04 -10.82 15.83
C LEU A 198 4.29 -9.67 16.50
N ASP A 199 4.36 -8.48 15.91
CA ASP A 199 3.82 -7.26 16.53
C ASP A 199 2.34 -7.03 16.25
N TYR A 200 1.85 -7.44 15.08
CA TYR A 200 0.52 -7.05 14.56
C TYR A 200 -0.36 -8.24 14.16
N VAL A 201 0.06 -9.47 14.44
CA VAL A 201 -0.78 -10.66 14.25
C VAL A 201 -0.89 -11.46 15.53
N LEU A 202 0.23 -11.85 16.13
CA LEU A 202 0.24 -12.81 17.24
C LEU A 202 -0.09 -12.22 18.62
N SER A 203 -0.08 -10.90 18.77
CA SER A 203 -0.37 -10.27 20.06
C SER A 203 -1.87 -10.17 20.34
N ASP A 204 -2.27 -10.30 21.61
CA ASP A 204 -3.68 -10.25 22.04
C ASP A 204 -4.42 -8.95 21.61
N ASP A 205 -3.70 -7.83 21.51
CA ASP A 205 -4.21 -6.52 21.08
C ASP A 205 -3.68 -6.09 19.69
N ALA A 206 -3.39 -7.04 18.81
CA ALA A 206 -2.73 -6.82 17.52
C ALA A 206 -3.31 -5.66 16.69
N GLU A 207 -4.63 -5.64 16.46
CA GLU A 207 -5.28 -4.60 15.66
C GLU A 207 -5.18 -3.20 16.33
N VAL A 208 -5.27 -3.15 17.66
CA VAL A 208 -5.13 -1.89 18.42
C VAL A 208 -3.69 -1.39 18.37
N ARG A 209 -2.71 -2.27 18.59
CA ARG A 209 -1.28 -1.96 18.47
C ARG A 209 -0.95 -1.46 17.07
N PHE A 210 -1.48 -2.12 16.04
CA PHE A 210 -1.28 -1.70 14.66
C PHE A 210 -1.89 -0.32 14.38
N ALA A 211 -3.08 -0.03 14.89
CA ALA A 211 -3.70 1.28 14.75
C ALA A 211 -2.90 2.41 15.42
N GLN A 212 -2.21 2.10 16.51
CA GLN A 212 -1.39 3.04 17.30
C GLN A 212 0.08 3.11 16.85
N ALA A 213 0.51 2.24 15.93
CA ALA A 213 1.89 2.25 15.46
C ALA A 213 2.22 3.56 14.72
N PRO A 214 3.50 4.01 14.74
CA PRO A 214 3.93 5.19 13.99
C PRO A 214 3.57 5.10 12.50
N LEU A 215 3.26 6.23 11.88
CA LEU A 215 2.74 6.26 10.51
C LEU A 215 3.71 5.64 9.50
N SER A 216 5.01 5.87 9.66
CA SER A 216 6.06 5.26 8.82
C SER A 216 6.00 3.73 8.85
N VAL A 217 5.89 3.15 10.05
CA VAL A 217 5.78 1.71 10.26
C VAL A 217 4.47 1.19 9.70
N ARG A 218 3.34 1.86 9.97
CA ARG A 218 2.02 1.47 9.43
C ARG A 218 2.00 1.48 7.91
N GLY A 219 2.51 2.54 7.28
CA GLY A 219 2.61 2.65 5.83
C GLY A 219 3.41 1.50 5.23
N LEU A 220 4.58 1.22 5.82
CA LEU A 220 5.45 0.12 5.38
C LEU A 220 4.79 -1.25 5.56
N THR A 221 4.12 -1.47 6.70
CA THR A 221 3.34 -2.68 7.02
C THR A 221 2.16 -2.89 6.06
N LEU A 222 1.59 -1.82 5.51
CA LEU A 222 0.52 -1.90 4.51
C LEU A 222 1.07 -1.94 3.08
N GLY A 223 2.39 -1.89 2.89
CA GLY A 223 3.01 -1.83 1.58
C GLY A 223 2.72 -0.52 0.84
N TYR A 224 2.54 0.59 1.55
CA TYR A 224 2.26 1.90 0.92
C TYR A 224 3.54 2.56 0.43
N PRO A 225 3.46 3.37 -0.65
CA PRO A 225 4.61 4.15 -1.09
C PRO A 225 5.14 5.06 0.03
N PRO A 226 6.47 5.08 0.27
CA PRO A 226 7.06 5.98 1.25
C PRO A 226 6.72 7.44 1.02
N GLY A 227 6.68 7.92 -0.23
CA GLY A 227 6.32 9.30 -0.56
C GLY A 227 4.89 9.66 -0.17
N GLU A 228 3.93 8.73 -0.36
CA GLU A 228 2.55 8.92 0.09
C GLU A 228 2.49 8.96 1.62
N THR A 229 3.24 8.08 2.28
CA THR A 229 3.32 8.01 3.75
C THR A 229 3.98 9.27 4.32
N ALA A 230 5.04 9.78 3.66
CA ALA A 230 5.68 11.05 4.01
C ALA A 230 4.70 12.22 3.94
N ALA A 231 3.88 12.28 2.88
CA ALA A 231 2.86 13.32 2.73
C ALA A 231 1.85 13.28 3.89
N ARG A 232 1.44 12.08 4.33
CA ARG A 232 0.55 11.91 5.49
C ARG A 232 1.20 12.31 6.80
N ILE A 233 2.46 11.93 7.03
CA ILE A 233 3.24 12.33 8.21
C ILE A 233 3.36 13.86 8.29
N ALA A 234 3.70 14.50 7.16
CA ALA A 234 3.82 15.94 7.09
C ALA A 234 2.47 16.65 7.35
N ALA A 235 1.37 16.11 6.82
CA ALA A 235 0.03 16.65 7.07
C ALA A 235 -0.40 16.53 8.54
N GLU A 236 -0.13 15.40 9.20
CA GLU A 236 -0.45 15.20 10.62
C GLU A 236 0.35 16.16 11.52
N ALA A 237 1.63 16.41 11.20
CA ALA A 237 2.46 17.34 11.96
C ALA A 237 2.03 18.81 11.86
N MET A 238 1.17 19.15 10.89
CA MET A 238 0.64 20.49 10.69
C MET A 238 -0.79 20.68 11.24
N ALA A 239 -1.43 19.60 11.69
CA ALA A 239 -2.79 19.61 12.23
C ALA A 239 -2.80 19.91 13.74
#